data_AF-A0A0A2MAK8-F1
#
_entry.id   AF-A0A0A2MAK8-F1
#
_cell.length_a   1.000
_cell.length_b   1.000
_cell.length_c   1.000
_cell.angle_alpha   90.00
_cell.angle_beta   90.00
_cell.angle_gamma   90.00
#
_symmetry.space_group_name_H-M   'P 1'
#
loop_
_entity.id
_entity.type
_entity.pdbx_description
1 polymer ?
#
loop_
_entity_poly.entity_id
_entity_poly.type
_entity_poly.pdbx_seq_one_letter_code
_entity_poly.pdbx_strand_id
1 'polypeptide(L)'
;MKYISKTLYIALLLLTFGFAQAQDFTKVDNTVKAYPKFSDPDKLAAQVSADFKQDDLKARAIFTWIALNIKYDLAAYGINRQPVGFSYSTQEEKIAKQKIMRDDLALKTIKSKKGVCEGYSTLFAVVAEKAGLEAVIIPGTSKSHPAHIGKGPGASDHAWNAVKINGEWQLLDTTWASGVVTGEKPAFAFKFNDGYFFAEPDVFFLNHYPDDKQWLLTKKTGDDFANLPLYYGNYLMGGYQFLAPNTGSFTDRKYNVIPFKIKNLKQGDVVHYAFSKDRKIIQAKPLINNGITEFDVPLDNGSNGTLTIYINQKSVAAYRINR
;
A
#
# COMPACT_ATOMS: atom_id res chain seq x y z
N MET A 1 23.43 -8.71 65.11
CA MET A 1 23.90 -9.44 63.93
C MET A 1 22.70 -9.71 63.02
N LYS A 2 22.82 -9.31 61.74
CA LYS A 2 21.91 -9.56 60.59
C LYS A 2 20.61 -8.73 60.44
N TYR A 3 20.78 -7.69 59.63
CA TYR A 3 19.84 -7.04 58.72
C TYR A 3 19.01 -8.03 57.88
N ILE A 4 17.72 -7.74 57.66
CA ILE A 4 17.05 -7.99 56.38
C ILE A 4 16.07 -6.83 56.11
N SER A 5 16.45 -5.95 55.19
CA SER A 5 15.59 -4.92 54.58
C SER A 5 14.58 -5.57 53.65
N LYS A 6 13.28 -5.34 53.85
CA LYS A 6 12.24 -5.67 52.85
C LYS A 6 12.05 -4.47 51.93
N THR A 7 12.80 -4.44 50.84
CA THR A 7 12.56 -3.52 49.72
C THR A 7 11.35 -4.01 48.94
N LEU A 8 10.25 -3.26 49.00
CA LEU A 8 9.02 -3.53 48.25
C LEU A 8 9.25 -3.09 46.79
N TYR A 9 9.54 -4.03 45.89
CA TYR A 9 9.53 -3.77 44.46
C TYR A 9 8.07 -3.64 43.98
N ILE A 10 7.61 -2.40 43.80
CA ILE A 10 6.38 -2.12 43.05
C ILE A 10 6.72 -2.33 41.58
N ALA A 11 6.35 -3.51 41.05
CA ALA A 11 6.35 -3.75 39.62
C ALA A 11 5.24 -2.88 39.00
N LEU A 12 5.64 -1.74 38.42
CA LEU A 12 4.76 -0.91 37.61
C LEU A 12 4.49 -1.68 36.30
N LEU A 13 3.42 -2.48 36.29
CA LEU A 13 2.87 -3.10 35.10
C LEU A 13 2.32 -1.99 34.22
N LEU A 14 3.15 -1.44 33.34
CA LEU A 14 2.73 -0.64 32.20
C LEU A 14 1.91 -1.57 31.30
N LEU A 15 0.60 -1.61 31.55
CA LEU A 15 -0.40 -2.09 30.62
C LEU A 15 -0.36 -1.18 29.40
N THR A 16 0.55 -1.47 28.45
CA THR A 16 0.42 -0.95 27.09
C THR A 16 -0.78 -1.65 26.48
N PHE A 17 -1.96 -1.09 26.73
CA PHE A 17 -3.13 -1.34 25.92
C PHE A 17 -2.82 -0.84 24.50
N GLY A 18 -2.25 -1.73 23.69
CA GLY A 18 -2.26 -1.59 22.24
C GLY A 18 -3.71 -1.71 21.77
N PHE A 19 -4.45 -0.60 21.85
CA PHE A 19 -5.74 -0.49 21.18
C PHE A 19 -5.47 -0.37 19.68
N ALA A 20 -5.30 -1.50 19.01
CA ALA A 20 -5.65 -1.60 17.60
C ALA A 20 -7.20 -1.56 17.53
N GLN A 21 -7.78 -0.39 17.79
CA GLN A 21 -9.16 -0.10 17.43
C GLN A 21 -9.14 0.03 15.91
N ALA A 22 -9.76 -0.92 15.20
CA ALA A 22 -10.10 -0.73 13.80
C ALA A 22 -11.00 0.50 13.73
N GLN A 23 -10.44 1.64 13.34
CA GLN A 23 -11.14 2.90 13.38
C GLN A 23 -12.16 2.93 12.23
N ASP A 24 -13.44 3.03 12.57
CA ASP A 24 -14.49 3.12 11.57
C ASP A 24 -14.54 4.54 10.96
N PHE A 25 -14.03 4.67 9.74
CA PHE A 25 -14.01 5.90 8.99
C PHE A 25 -15.25 6.11 8.09
N THR A 26 -16.26 5.25 8.17
CA THR A 26 -17.45 5.29 7.31
C THR A 26 -18.13 6.66 7.33
N LYS A 27 -18.20 7.30 8.50
CA LYS A 27 -18.79 8.64 8.64
C LYS A 27 -17.98 9.69 7.88
N VAL A 28 -16.65 9.68 8.00
CA VAL A 28 -15.76 10.60 7.28
C VAL A 28 -15.92 10.39 5.77
N ASP A 29 -15.90 9.15 5.31
CA ASP A 29 -16.02 8.82 3.90
C ASP A 29 -17.34 9.26 3.29
N ASN A 30 -18.45 9.08 4.02
CA ASN A 30 -19.77 9.51 3.55
C ASN A 30 -19.87 11.03 3.44
N THR A 31 -19.32 11.76 4.42
CA THR A 31 -19.22 13.23 4.34
C THR A 31 -18.38 13.68 3.14
N VAL A 32 -17.21 13.08 2.94
CA VAL A 32 -16.28 13.45 1.87
C VAL A 32 -16.80 13.10 0.47
N LYS A 33 -17.55 12.00 0.33
CA LYS A 33 -18.25 11.66 -0.92
C LYS A 33 -19.26 12.73 -1.33
N ALA A 34 -19.82 13.48 -0.38
CA ALA A 34 -20.76 14.56 -0.63
C ALA A 34 -20.08 15.92 -0.90
N TYR A 35 -18.75 16.01 -0.79
CA TYR A 35 -18.03 17.25 -1.06
C TYR A 35 -18.17 17.69 -2.53
N PRO A 36 -18.11 19.01 -2.79
CA PRO A 36 -17.98 19.49 -4.15
C PRO A 36 -16.63 19.07 -4.75
N LYS A 37 -16.51 19.22 -6.07
CA LYS A 37 -15.21 19.10 -6.73
C LYS A 37 -14.39 20.36 -6.43
N PHE A 38 -13.26 20.19 -5.76
CA PHE A 38 -12.26 21.24 -5.57
C PHE A 38 -11.29 21.33 -6.75
N SER A 39 -10.77 22.52 -7.05
CA SER A 39 -9.70 22.73 -8.04
C SER A 39 -8.52 23.51 -7.44
N ASP A 40 -8.46 23.54 -6.12
CA ASP A 40 -7.57 24.37 -5.32
C ASP A 40 -7.27 23.63 -4.00
N PRO A 41 -5.99 23.33 -3.69
CA PRO A 41 -5.63 22.63 -2.47
C PRO A 41 -6.07 23.36 -1.19
N ASP A 42 -6.04 24.69 -1.19
CA ASP A 42 -6.42 25.50 -0.01
C ASP A 42 -7.90 25.34 0.32
N LYS A 43 -8.77 25.29 -0.71
CA LYS A 43 -10.21 25.10 -0.51
C LYS A 43 -10.54 23.71 0.03
N LEU A 44 -9.84 22.67 -0.44
CA LEU A 44 -10.01 21.32 0.09
C LEU A 44 -9.56 21.26 1.55
N ALA A 45 -8.38 21.81 1.87
CA ALA A 45 -7.85 21.83 3.23
C ALA A 45 -8.77 22.60 4.21
N ALA A 46 -9.32 23.74 3.77
CA ALA A 46 -10.26 24.53 4.55
C ALA A 46 -11.57 23.78 4.83
N GLN A 47 -12.14 23.10 3.82
CA GLN A 47 -13.34 22.27 4.03
C GLN A 47 -13.06 21.13 5.01
N VAL A 48 -11.95 20.41 4.82
CA VAL A 48 -11.54 19.31 5.72
C VAL A 48 -11.37 19.80 7.15
N SER A 49 -10.71 20.94 7.36
CA SER A 49 -10.46 21.50 8.70
C SER A 49 -11.72 22.07 9.36
N ALA A 50 -12.71 22.49 8.56
CA ALA A 50 -14.01 22.90 9.06
C ALA A 50 -14.77 21.68 9.63
N ASP A 51 -14.85 20.60 8.86
CA ASP A 51 -15.67 19.42 9.18
C ASP A 51 -15.02 18.46 10.19
N PHE A 52 -13.69 18.39 10.22
CA PHE A 52 -12.94 17.45 11.06
C PHE A 52 -11.89 18.15 11.93
N LYS A 53 -11.93 17.86 13.23
CA LYS A 53 -11.01 18.46 14.21
C LYS A 53 -9.84 17.54 14.58
N GLN A 54 -10.09 16.23 14.66
CA GLN A 54 -9.05 15.25 14.94
C GLN A 54 -8.20 15.00 13.69
N ASP A 55 -6.90 14.83 13.88
CA ASP A 55 -5.92 14.81 12.79
C ASP A 55 -6.00 13.55 11.93
N ASP A 56 -6.34 12.41 12.53
CA ASP A 56 -6.68 11.15 11.86
C ASP A 56 -7.89 11.30 10.92
N LEU A 57 -8.95 11.98 11.36
CA LEU A 57 -10.14 12.23 10.56
C LEU A 57 -9.85 13.20 9.40
N LYS A 58 -8.99 14.21 9.63
CA LYS A 58 -8.52 15.09 8.54
C LYS A 58 -7.70 14.30 7.52
N ALA A 59 -6.74 13.50 7.99
CA ALA A 59 -5.91 12.66 7.11
C ALA A 59 -6.77 11.71 6.29
N ARG A 60 -7.77 11.08 6.92
CA ARG A 60 -8.76 10.24 6.24
C ARG A 60 -9.52 11.03 5.18
N ALA A 61 -10.01 12.21 5.51
CA ALA A 61 -10.79 13.00 4.58
C ALA A 61 -10.00 13.40 3.33
N ILE A 62 -8.74 13.77 3.51
CA ILE A 62 -7.83 14.11 2.41
C ILE A 62 -7.54 12.86 1.56
N PHE A 63 -7.20 11.74 2.19
CA PHE A 63 -6.96 10.46 1.52
C PHE A 63 -8.15 10.03 0.66
N THR A 64 -9.34 9.97 1.28
CA THR A 64 -10.58 9.55 0.62
C THR A 64 -10.92 10.48 -0.53
N TRP A 65 -10.82 11.79 -0.33
CA TRP A 65 -11.14 12.74 -1.40
C TRP A 65 -10.21 12.56 -2.61
N ILE A 66 -8.89 12.46 -2.38
CA ILE A 66 -7.92 12.27 -3.47
C ILE A 66 -8.18 10.96 -4.20
N ALA A 67 -8.31 9.85 -3.47
CA ALA A 67 -8.52 8.52 -4.05
C ALA A 67 -9.81 8.42 -4.88
N LEU A 68 -10.85 9.18 -4.54
CA LEU A 68 -12.12 9.19 -5.27
C LEU A 68 -12.18 10.20 -6.43
N ASN A 69 -11.26 11.17 -6.49
CA ASN A 69 -11.38 12.31 -7.42
C ASN A 69 -10.22 12.48 -8.39
N ILE A 70 -9.06 11.88 -8.14
CA ILE A 70 -7.90 11.97 -9.04
C ILE A 70 -7.79 10.66 -9.82
N LYS A 71 -7.67 10.76 -11.15
CA LYS A 71 -7.47 9.63 -12.05
C LYS A 71 -6.00 9.42 -12.33
N TYR A 72 -5.57 8.16 -12.50
CA TYR A 72 -4.19 7.89 -12.91
C TYR A 72 -3.95 8.37 -14.35
N ASP A 73 -2.89 9.13 -14.58
CA ASP A 73 -2.52 9.68 -15.88
C ASP A 73 -1.66 8.71 -16.68
N LEU A 74 -2.32 7.76 -17.35
CA LEU A 74 -1.67 6.76 -18.20
C LEU A 74 -0.87 7.38 -19.36
N ALA A 75 -1.26 8.56 -19.85
CA ALA A 75 -0.55 9.22 -20.93
C ALA A 75 0.77 9.84 -20.46
N ALA A 76 0.85 10.23 -19.19
CA ALA A 76 2.09 10.69 -18.57
C ALA A 76 2.97 9.53 -18.06
N TYR A 77 2.39 8.35 -17.84
CA TYR A 77 3.12 7.15 -17.42
C TYR A 77 4.06 6.66 -18.53
N GLY A 78 5.32 6.35 -18.18
CA GLY A 78 6.34 5.90 -19.13
C GLY A 78 6.98 7.01 -19.98
N ILE A 79 6.54 8.27 -19.84
CA ILE A 79 7.26 9.41 -20.38
C ILE A 79 8.41 9.75 -19.43
N ASN A 80 9.66 9.55 -19.88
CA ASN A 80 10.85 10.02 -19.18
C ASN A 80 10.87 11.55 -19.14
N ARG A 81 10.22 12.13 -18.13
CA ARG A 81 10.36 13.55 -17.84
C ARG A 81 11.75 13.77 -17.26
N GLN A 82 12.52 14.62 -17.91
CA GLN A 82 13.80 15.04 -17.36
C GLN A 82 13.55 15.72 -16.00
N PRO A 83 14.39 15.44 -14.99
CA PRO A 83 14.30 16.13 -13.72
C PRO A 83 14.35 17.65 -13.95
N VAL A 84 13.46 18.39 -13.30
CA VAL A 84 13.51 19.86 -13.36
C VAL A 84 14.71 20.33 -12.56
N GLY A 85 15.82 20.61 -13.24
CA GLY A 85 16.99 21.23 -12.65
C GLY A 85 16.71 22.70 -12.33
N PHE A 86 17.08 23.14 -11.13
CA PHE A 86 17.08 24.56 -10.77
C PHE A 86 18.36 24.90 -10.00
N SER A 87 18.87 26.11 -10.22
CA SER A 87 20.00 26.65 -9.46
C SER A 87 19.51 27.31 -8.16
N TYR A 88 20.37 27.36 -7.16
CA TYR A 88 20.16 28.07 -5.90
C TYR A 88 21.51 28.53 -5.35
N SER A 89 21.53 29.65 -4.63
CA SER A 89 22.71 30.24 -4.00
C SER A 89 22.74 30.02 -2.49
N THR A 90 21.59 29.84 -1.85
CA THR A 90 21.48 29.50 -0.42
C THR A 90 20.56 28.31 -0.18
N GLN A 91 20.62 27.75 1.03
CA GLN A 91 19.76 26.64 1.41
C GLN A 91 18.29 27.08 1.57
N GLU A 92 18.06 28.31 2.05
CA GLU A 92 16.73 28.91 2.18
C GLU A 92 16.08 29.10 0.81
N GLU A 93 16.85 29.57 -0.17
CA GLU A 93 16.38 29.70 -1.55
C GLU A 93 16.01 28.35 -2.16
N LYS A 94 16.83 27.32 -1.90
CA LYS A 94 16.54 25.95 -2.34
C LYS A 94 15.21 25.46 -1.76
N ILE A 95 15.00 25.60 -0.46
CA ILE A 95 13.77 25.18 0.22
C ILE A 95 12.56 25.93 -0.33
N ALA A 96 12.67 27.25 -0.52
CA ALA A 96 11.59 28.06 -1.09
C ALA A 96 11.22 27.61 -2.51
N LYS A 97 12.21 27.38 -3.38
CA LYS A 97 12.00 26.87 -4.75
C LYS A 97 11.36 25.49 -4.77
N GLN A 98 11.81 24.57 -3.91
CA GLN A 98 11.20 23.24 -3.77
C GLN A 98 9.75 23.34 -3.31
N LYS A 99 9.45 24.24 -2.36
CA LYS A 99 8.07 24.46 -1.89
C LYS A 99 7.17 24.96 -3.03
N ILE A 100 7.64 25.92 -3.83
CA ILE A 100 6.90 26.44 -4.99
C ILE A 100 6.61 25.31 -5.99
N MET A 101 7.62 24.53 -6.37
CA MET A 101 7.44 23.41 -7.31
C MET A 101 6.43 22.39 -6.81
N ARG A 102 6.48 22.08 -5.50
CA ARG A 102 5.55 21.16 -4.85
C ARG A 102 4.12 21.71 -4.85
N ASP A 103 3.95 22.97 -4.48
CA ASP A 103 2.64 23.63 -4.45
C ASP A 103 2.05 23.73 -5.88
N ASP A 104 2.86 24.01 -6.89
CA ASP A 104 2.47 24.01 -8.32
C ASP A 104 2.03 22.63 -8.81
N LEU A 105 2.76 21.57 -8.43
CA LEU A 105 2.40 20.20 -8.80
C LEU A 105 1.08 19.76 -8.14
N ALA A 106 0.87 20.10 -6.87
CA ALA A 106 -0.40 19.86 -6.19
C ALA A 106 -1.55 20.59 -6.89
N LEU A 107 -1.36 21.88 -7.19
CA LEU A 107 -2.34 22.70 -7.92
C LEU A 107 -2.66 22.13 -9.31
N LYS A 108 -1.64 21.68 -10.05
CA LYS A 108 -1.81 21.03 -11.35
C LYS A 108 -2.63 19.75 -11.22
N THR A 109 -2.30 18.89 -10.26
CA THR A 109 -2.96 17.59 -10.05
C THR A 109 -4.43 17.76 -9.68
N ILE A 110 -4.74 18.67 -8.76
CA ILE A 110 -6.12 18.90 -8.32
C ILE A 110 -6.98 19.57 -9.41
N LYS A 111 -6.40 20.48 -10.21
CA LYS A 111 -7.09 21.13 -11.34
C LYS A 111 -7.37 20.15 -12.49
N SER A 112 -6.38 19.36 -12.88
CA SER A 112 -6.50 18.42 -14.00
C SER A 112 -7.34 17.18 -13.65
N LYS A 113 -7.49 16.89 -12.34
CA LYS A 113 -8.05 15.63 -11.83
C LYS A 113 -7.26 14.40 -12.27
N LYS A 114 -5.98 14.58 -12.57
CA LYS A 114 -5.10 13.54 -13.12
C LYS A 114 -3.68 13.71 -12.60
N GLY A 115 -3.02 12.59 -12.30
CA GLY A 115 -1.63 12.57 -11.91
C GLY A 115 -1.01 11.18 -12.03
N VAL A 116 0.32 11.12 -11.89
CA VAL A 116 1.06 9.89 -11.56
C VAL A 116 1.40 9.92 -10.07
N CYS A 117 2.02 8.87 -9.52
CA CYS A 117 2.29 8.71 -8.09
C CYS A 117 2.82 9.97 -7.39
N GLU A 118 3.80 10.66 -7.99
CA GLU A 118 4.33 11.92 -7.49
C GLU A 118 3.27 13.02 -7.33
N GLY A 119 2.34 13.14 -8.28
CA GLY A 119 1.25 14.13 -8.21
C GLY A 119 0.25 13.81 -7.10
N TYR A 120 -0.08 12.52 -6.90
CA TYR A 120 -0.94 12.06 -5.81
C TYR A 120 -0.31 12.32 -4.45
N SER A 121 0.93 11.89 -4.25
CA SER A 121 1.62 12.02 -2.97
C SER A 121 1.95 13.47 -2.63
N THR A 122 2.26 14.28 -3.64
CA THR A 122 2.43 15.73 -3.51
C THR A 122 1.13 16.42 -3.14
N LEU A 123 0.02 16.08 -3.80
CA LEU A 123 -1.28 16.66 -3.47
C LEU A 123 -1.70 16.33 -2.04
N PHE A 124 -1.51 15.08 -1.59
CA PHE A 124 -1.78 14.69 -0.21
C PHE A 124 -0.94 15.52 0.76
N ALA A 125 0.38 15.58 0.58
CA ALA A 125 1.27 16.30 1.48
C ALA A 125 0.95 17.81 1.57
N VAL A 126 0.66 18.45 0.44
CA VAL A 126 0.32 19.89 0.40
C VAL A 126 -1.01 20.16 1.10
N VAL A 127 -2.04 19.34 0.86
CA VAL A 127 -3.35 19.53 1.52
C VAL A 127 -3.25 19.21 3.02
N ALA A 128 -2.46 18.18 3.39
CA ALA A 128 -2.21 17.82 4.79
C ALA A 128 -1.51 18.97 5.54
N GLU A 129 -0.44 19.54 4.99
CA GLU A 129 0.24 20.71 5.58
C GLU A 129 -0.72 21.90 5.76
N LYS A 130 -1.53 22.20 4.74
CA LYS A 130 -2.55 23.28 4.82
C LYS A 130 -3.65 23.00 5.84
N ALA A 131 -3.90 21.74 6.18
CA ALA A 131 -4.82 21.31 7.23
C ALA A 131 -4.14 21.17 8.62
N GLY A 132 -2.86 21.57 8.73
CA GLY A 132 -2.09 21.54 9.97
C GLY A 132 -1.50 20.17 10.32
N LEU A 133 -1.38 19.25 9.35
CA LEU A 133 -0.81 17.93 9.55
C LEU A 133 0.65 17.88 9.08
N GLU A 134 1.48 17.12 9.79
CA GLU A 134 2.82 16.76 9.33
C GLU A 134 2.75 15.55 8.40
N ALA A 135 3.08 15.72 7.12
CA ALA A 135 3.15 14.64 6.15
C ALA A 135 4.42 14.72 5.30
N VAL A 136 4.99 13.56 4.99
CA VAL A 136 6.18 13.42 4.14
C VAL A 136 5.83 12.66 2.87
N ILE A 137 6.59 12.92 1.80
CA ILE A 137 6.56 12.13 0.57
C ILE A 137 7.71 11.13 0.65
N ILE A 138 7.43 9.86 0.40
CA ILE A 138 8.39 8.77 0.50
C ILE A 138 8.57 8.19 -0.91
N PRO A 139 9.73 8.41 -1.55
CA PRO A 139 10.09 7.72 -2.78
C PRO A 139 10.56 6.29 -2.47
N GLY A 140 10.31 5.35 -3.39
CA GLY A 140 10.80 3.99 -3.26
C GLY A 140 10.48 3.07 -4.43
N THR A 141 10.81 1.80 -4.24
CA THR A 141 10.54 0.71 -5.18
C THR A 141 9.20 0.03 -4.89
N SER A 142 8.45 -0.24 -5.95
CA SER A 142 7.18 -0.97 -5.94
C SER A 142 7.33 -2.42 -6.40
N LYS A 143 6.60 -3.34 -5.75
CA LYS A 143 6.38 -4.70 -6.28
C LYS A 143 4.99 -4.76 -6.88
N SER A 144 4.90 -4.42 -8.17
CA SER A 144 3.63 -4.28 -8.89
C SER A 144 3.48 -5.23 -10.09
N HIS A 145 4.59 -5.84 -10.55
CA HIS A 145 4.61 -6.71 -11.72
C HIS A 145 5.23 -8.09 -11.41
N PRO A 146 4.75 -9.22 -11.97
CA PRO A 146 5.32 -10.55 -11.70
C PRO A 146 6.83 -10.67 -11.96
N ALA A 147 7.36 -9.85 -12.87
CA ALA A 147 8.80 -9.77 -13.15
C ALA A 147 9.63 -9.19 -11.99
N HIS A 148 9.01 -8.63 -10.96
CA HIS A 148 9.65 -8.11 -9.74
C HIS A 148 9.80 -9.20 -8.65
N ILE A 149 9.19 -10.38 -8.85
CA ILE A 149 9.34 -11.50 -7.92
C ILE A 149 10.78 -12.05 -8.02
N GLY A 150 11.46 -12.15 -6.87
CA GLY A 150 12.87 -12.51 -6.78
C GLY A 150 13.85 -11.36 -7.04
N LYS A 151 13.37 -10.12 -7.17
CA LYS A 151 14.21 -8.92 -7.30
C LYS A 151 14.13 -8.06 -6.05
N GLY A 152 15.29 -7.67 -5.53
CA GLY A 152 15.39 -6.69 -4.45
C GLY A 152 14.96 -5.29 -4.88
N PRO A 153 14.91 -4.34 -3.94
CA PRO A 153 14.62 -2.94 -4.25
C PRO A 153 15.65 -2.38 -5.25
N GLY A 154 15.19 -1.47 -6.10
CA GLY A 154 15.97 -0.91 -7.21
C GLY A 154 15.83 0.61 -7.29
N ALA A 155 15.89 1.15 -8.50
CA ALA A 155 15.59 2.57 -8.72
C ALA A 155 14.14 2.87 -8.33
N SER A 156 13.94 4.02 -7.68
CA SER A 156 12.64 4.53 -7.28
C SER A 156 11.69 4.59 -8.48
N ASP A 157 10.58 3.85 -8.40
CA ASP A 157 9.54 3.80 -9.45
C ASP A 157 8.16 4.21 -8.91
N HIS A 158 8.07 4.53 -7.62
CA HIS A 158 6.84 4.89 -6.95
C HIS A 158 7.06 5.91 -5.83
N ALA A 159 5.99 6.60 -5.43
CA ALA A 159 6.01 7.56 -4.33
C ALA A 159 4.68 7.54 -3.58
N TRP A 160 4.74 7.56 -2.26
CA TRP A 160 3.61 7.53 -1.34
C TRP A 160 3.83 8.50 -0.17
N ASN A 161 3.03 8.41 0.89
CA ASN A 161 3.17 9.29 2.06
C ASN A 161 3.26 8.55 3.38
N ALA A 162 3.86 9.21 4.37
CA ALA A 162 3.54 8.98 5.77
C ALA A 162 3.00 10.29 6.37
N VAL A 163 2.05 10.17 7.30
CA VAL A 163 1.48 11.30 8.04
C VAL A 163 1.59 11.02 9.53
N LYS A 164 1.94 12.04 10.30
CA LYS A 164 2.13 11.90 11.75
C LYS A 164 0.81 12.13 12.47
N ILE A 165 0.38 11.13 13.23
CA ILE A 165 -0.88 11.13 13.97
C ILE A 165 -0.56 10.73 15.41
N ASN A 166 -0.95 11.57 16.38
CA ASN A 166 -0.69 11.32 17.80
C ASN A 166 0.79 11.01 18.13
N GLY A 167 1.72 11.60 17.36
CA GLY A 167 3.16 11.41 17.53
C GLY A 167 3.77 10.25 16.73
N GLU A 168 2.96 9.41 16.09
CA GLU A 168 3.42 8.23 15.34
C GLU A 168 3.21 8.40 13.82
N TRP A 169 4.13 7.88 13.03
CA TRP A 169 4.03 7.92 11.57
C TRP A 169 3.12 6.80 11.05
N GLN A 170 2.12 7.18 10.26
CA GLN A 170 1.16 6.28 9.64
C GLN A 170 1.36 6.27 8.11
N LEU A 171 1.48 5.07 7.53
CA LEU A 171 1.73 4.89 6.09
C LEU A 171 0.43 4.95 5.29
N LEU A 172 0.47 5.62 4.13
CA LEU A 172 -0.65 5.62 3.20
C LEU A 172 -0.23 5.81 1.74
N ASP A 173 -1.06 5.32 0.82
CA ASP A 173 -0.87 5.47 -0.62
C ASP A 173 -2.18 5.85 -1.33
N THR A 174 -2.33 7.13 -1.64
CA THR A 174 -3.51 7.64 -2.36
C THR A 174 -3.56 7.21 -3.82
N THR A 175 -2.43 6.83 -4.42
CA THR A 175 -2.36 6.38 -5.82
C THR A 175 -2.98 4.99 -5.96
N TRP A 176 -2.52 4.03 -5.16
CA TRP A 176 -3.02 2.65 -5.21
C TRP A 176 -4.35 2.48 -4.47
N ALA A 177 -4.70 3.40 -3.58
CA ALA A 177 -6.05 3.52 -3.06
C ALA A 177 -7.07 3.96 -4.12
N SER A 178 -6.66 4.72 -5.13
CA SER A 178 -7.61 5.33 -6.08
C SER A 178 -8.26 4.32 -7.03
N GLY A 179 -7.50 3.33 -7.49
CA GLY A 179 -8.01 2.39 -8.48
C GLY A 179 -6.97 1.52 -9.14
N VAL A 180 -7.38 0.93 -10.25
CA VAL A 180 -6.61 -0.07 -11.00
C VAL A 180 -6.59 0.27 -12.48
N VAL A 181 -5.54 -0.19 -13.16
CA VAL A 181 -5.45 -0.16 -14.62
C VAL A 181 -5.83 -1.54 -15.14
N THR A 182 -6.84 -1.60 -16.01
CA THR A 182 -7.41 -2.87 -16.50
C THR A 182 -7.73 -2.81 -17.98
N GLY A 183 -7.96 -3.98 -18.59
CA GLY A 183 -8.36 -4.13 -19.99
C GLY A 183 -7.20 -4.31 -20.96
N GLU A 184 -7.49 -4.88 -22.14
CA GLU A 184 -6.51 -5.05 -23.23
C GLU A 184 -5.98 -3.72 -23.75
N LYS A 185 -6.86 -2.72 -23.80
CA LYS A 185 -6.51 -1.30 -23.93
C LYS A 185 -6.48 -0.74 -22.51
N PRO A 186 -5.30 -0.51 -21.93
CA PRO A 186 -5.18 -0.10 -20.53
C PRO A 186 -5.98 1.16 -20.25
N ALA A 187 -6.93 1.06 -19.31
CA ALA A 187 -7.74 2.18 -18.85
C ALA A 187 -7.80 2.18 -17.32
N PHE A 188 -7.72 3.38 -16.74
CA PHE A 188 -7.88 3.57 -15.31
C PHE A 188 -9.36 3.45 -14.92
N ALA A 189 -9.64 2.61 -13.93
CA ALA A 189 -10.94 2.48 -13.28
C ALA A 189 -10.79 2.77 -11.79
N PHE A 190 -11.65 3.66 -11.27
CA PHE A 190 -11.73 3.90 -9.84
C PHE A 190 -12.11 2.61 -9.12
N LYS A 191 -11.36 2.31 -8.07
CA LYS A 191 -11.59 1.16 -7.19
C LYS A 191 -10.96 1.48 -5.86
N PHE A 192 -11.73 2.22 -5.04
CA PHE A 192 -11.29 2.66 -3.72
C PHE A 192 -10.79 1.47 -2.90
N ASN A 193 -9.54 1.53 -2.47
CA ASN A 193 -8.90 0.50 -1.67
C ASN A 193 -8.46 1.08 -0.33
N ASP A 194 -9.27 0.78 0.68
CA ASP A 194 -9.08 1.22 2.04
C ASP A 194 -7.82 0.68 2.71
N GLY A 195 -7.34 -0.48 2.26
CA GLY A 195 -6.17 -1.15 2.84
C GLY A 195 -4.86 -0.39 2.66
N TYR A 196 -4.87 0.74 1.94
CA TYR A 196 -3.74 1.67 1.82
C TYR A 196 -3.87 2.92 2.69
N PHE A 197 -4.83 2.98 3.61
CA PHE A 197 -4.92 4.04 4.61
C PHE A 197 -4.48 3.53 5.97
N PHE A 198 -3.48 4.16 6.58
CA PHE A 198 -2.87 3.71 7.85
C PHE A 198 -2.56 2.22 7.82
N ALA A 199 -1.96 1.79 6.71
CA ALA A 199 -1.61 0.40 6.51
C ALA A 199 -0.50 0.01 7.48
N GLU A 200 -0.69 -1.12 8.16
CA GLU A 200 0.33 -1.70 9.03
C GLU A 200 1.66 -1.85 8.28
N PRO A 201 2.83 -1.52 8.89
CA PRO A 201 4.12 -1.56 8.20
C PRO A 201 4.43 -2.88 7.48
N ASP A 202 4.10 -4.02 8.10
CA ASP A 202 4.32 -5.34 7.50
C ASP A 202 3.38 -5.64 6.32
N VAL A 203 2.19 -5.01 6.27
CA VAL A 203 1.25 -5.11 5.15
C VAL A 203 1.69 -4.18 4.02
N PHE A 204 2.10 -2.96 4.34
CA PHE A 204 2.59 -1.99 3.36
C PHE A 204 3.91 -2.46 2.71
N PHE A 205 4.78 -3.11 3.49
CA PHE A 205 6.01 -3.74 3.00
C PHE A 205 5.78 -4.80 1.92
N LEU A 206 4.58 -5.38 1.81
CA LEU A 206 4.28 -6.42 0.82
C LEU A 206 4.50 -5.95 -0.62
N ASN A 207 4.38 -4.65 -0.87
CA ASN A 207 4.56 -4.06 -2.19
C ASN A 207 5.23 -2.68 -2.21
N HIS A 208 5.59 -2.09 -1.06
CA HIS A 208 6.37 -0.85 -0.96
C HIS A 208 7.70 -1.05 -0.24
N TYR A 209 8.79 -0.60 -0.86
CA TYR A 209 10.11 -0.54 -0.24
C TYR A 209 10.71 0.86 -0.40
N PRO A 210 10.85 1.67 0.67
CA PRO A 210 11.33 3.05 0.57
C PRO A 210 12.83 3.11 0.25
N ASP A 211 13.24 4.19 -0.42
CA ASP A 211 14.66 4.47 -0.67
C ASP A 211 15.42 4.71 0.65
N ASP A 212 14.77 5.39 1.60
CA ASP A 212 15.25 5.54 2.97
C ASP A 212 14.55 4.54 3.90
N LYS A 213 15.35 3.62 4.45
CA LYS A 213 14.90 2.51 5.30
C LYS A 213 14.23 2.96 6.60
N GLN A 214 14.41 4.22 7.04
CA GLN A 214 13.69 4.72 8.22
C GLN A 214 12.17 4.64 8.03
N TRP A 215 11.69 4.72 6.78
CA TRP A 215 10.28 4.68 6.43
C TRP A 215 9.71 3.26 6.24
N LEU A 216 10.52 2.22 6.47
CA LEU A 216 10.00 0.84 6.50
C LEU A 216 9.08 0.64 7.70
N LEU A 217 9.39 1.26 8.84
CA LEU A 217 8.68 1.09 10.11
C LEU A 217 8.55 -0.39 10.55
N THR A 218 9.42 -1.25 10.02
CA THR A 218 9.53 -2.68 10.33
C THR A 218 11.00 -3.11 10.25
N LYS A 219 11.30 -4.34 10.70
CA LYS A 219 12.64 -4.93 10.69
C LYS A 219 12.96 -5.68 9.38
N LYS A 220 12.07 -5.63 8.40
CA LYS A 220 12.23 -6.31 7.11
C LYS A 220 13.37 -5.71 6.29
N THR A 221 13.91 -6.54 5.40
CA THR A 221 15.10 -6.24 4.61
C THR A 221 14.81 -6.25 3.10
N GLY A 222 15.76 -5.79 2.28
CA GLY A 222 15.65 -5.89 0.83
C GLY A 222 15.55 -7.34 0.33
N ASP A 223 16.18 -8.29 1.05
CA ASP A 223 16.10 -9.72 0.73
C ASP A 223 14.72 -10.29 1.07
N ASP A 224 14.12 -9.90 2.20
CA ASP A 224 12.72 -10.22 2.49
C ASP A 224 11.83 -9.72 1.35
N PHE A 225 12.03 -8.46 0.92
CA PHE A 225 11.25 -7.87 -0.16
C PHE A 225 11.44 -8.64 -1.48
N ALA A 226 12.66 -9.04 -1.82
CA ALA A 226 12.94 -9.83 -3.01
C ALA A 226 12.19 -11.17 -3.00
N ASN A 227 12.20 -11.84 -1.84
CA ASN A 227 11.63 -13.16 -1.65
C ASN A 227 10.10 -13.16 -1.55
N LEU A 228 9.44 -12.03 -1.34
CA LEU A 228 7.98 -11.98 -1.29
C LEU A 228 7.34 -12.35 -2.65
N PRO A 229 6.17 -13.03 -2.62
CA PRO A 229 5.28 -13.04 -3.78
C PRO A 229 4.77 -11.63 -4.10
N LEU A 230 4.17 -11.49 -5.26
CA LEU A 230 3.45 -10.26 -5.62
C LEU A 230 2.06 -10.31 -5.01
N TYR A 231 1.73 -9.39 -4.11
CA TYR A 231 0.36 -9.21 -3.59
C TYR A 231 -0.36 -8.08 -4.34
N TYR A 232 -1.54 -8.37 -4.88
CA TYR A 232 -2.36 -7.39 -5.59
C TYR A 232 -3.23 -6.60 -4.62
N GLY A 233 -3.73 -5.42 -5.03
CA GLY A 233 -4.61 -4.60 -4.19
C GLY A 233 -5.85 -5.33 -3.64
N ASN A 234 -6.37 -6.36 -4.34
CA ASN A 234 -7.47 -7.18 -3.81
C ASN A 234 -7.09 -7.98 -2.55
N TYR A 235 -5.82 -8.32 -2.37
CA TYR A 235 -5.35 -8.99 -1.16
C TYR A 235 -5.57 -8.11 0.06
N LEU A 236 -5.19 -6.82 -0.02
CA LEU A 236 -5.34 -5.86 1.07
C LEU A 236 -6.82 -5.61 1.44
N MET A 237 -7.74 -5.77 0.48
CA MET A 237 -9.20 -5.64 0.72
C MET A 237 -9.84 -6.93 1.23
N GLY A 238 -9.13 -8.06 1.20
CA GLY A 238 -9.71 -9.38 1.37
C GLY A 238 -10.02 -9.77 2.82
N GLY A 239 -9.27 -9.20 3.77
CA GLY A 239 -9.35 -9.58 5.19
C GLY A 239 -8.80 -10.98 5.50
N TYR A 240 -8.23 -11.68 4.51
CA TYR A 240 -7.54 -12.96 4.65
C TYR A 240 -6.03 -12.78 4.63
N GLN A 241 -5.31 -13.77 5.18
CA GLN A 241 -3.85 -13.76 5.27
C GLN A 241 -3.28 -15.05 4.68
N PHE A 242 -2.30 -14.92 3.80
CA PHE A 242 -1.54 -16.07 3.30
C PHE A 242 -0.47 -16.43 4.33
N LEU A 243 -0.56 -17.66 4.88
CA LEU A 243 0.40 -18.20 5.83
C LEU A 243 1.49 -19.02 5.13
N ALA A 244 1.15 -19.64 3.99
CA ALA A 244 2.08 -20.34 3.14
C ALA A 244 1.61 -20.29 1.67
N PRO A 245 2.55 -20.31 0.71
CA PRO A 245 3.99 -20.24 0.91
C PRO A 245 4.48 -18.82 1.22
N ASN A 246 5.59 -18.72 1.96
CA ASN A 246 6.21 -17.44 2.33
C ASN A 246 7.28 -16.95 1.33
N THR A 247 7.57 -17.74 0.30
CA THR A 247 8.44 -17.38 -0.83
C THR A 247 7.60 -17.12 -2.08
N GLY A 248 8.04 -16.16 -2.88
CA GLY A 248 7.47 -15.79 -4.16
C GLY A 248 7.98 -16.62 -5.33
N SER A 249 9.14 -17.27 -5.20
CA SER A 249 9.79 -17.98 -6.32
C SER A 249 10.03 -19.45 -6.02
N PHE A 250 9.66 -20.31 -6.97
CA PHE A 250 9.85 -21.75 -6.92
C PHE A 250 10.72 -22.20 -8.09
N THR A 251 11.93 -22.67 -7.77
CA THR A 251 12.92 -23.17 -8.76
C THR A 251 13.23 -24.65 -8.61
N ASP A 252 12.93 -25.24 -7.45
CA ASP A 252 13.27 -26.62 -7.16
C ASP A 252 12.32 -27.60 -7.89
N ARG A 253 12.89 -28.38 -8.80
CA ARG A 253 12.16 -29.42 -9.54
C ARG A 253 11.73 -30.60 -8.67
N LYS A 254 12.19 -30.72 -7.43
CA LYS A 254 11.83 -31.83 -6.53
C LYS A 254 10.38 -31.76 -6.02
N TYR A 255 9.77 -30.58 -5.96
CA TYR A 255 8.41 -30.42 -5.44
C TYR A 255 7.38 -30.49 -6.56
N ASN A 256 6.52 -31.51 -6.54
CA ASN A 256 5.41 -31.66 -7.50
C ASN A 256 4.12 -30.96 -7.07
N VAL A 257 4.14 -30.28 -5.91
CA VAL A 257 3.02 -29.49 -5.38
C VAL A 257 3.54 -28.27 -4.65
N ILE A 258 2.77 -27.18 -4.65
CA ILE A 258 2.96 -26.03 -3.77
C ILE A 258 1.81 -26.02 -2.77
N PRO A 259 2.07 -26.22 -1.47
CA PRO A 259 1.05 -26.16 -0.45
C PRO A 259 0.71 -24.70 -0.10
N PHE A 260 -0.57 -24.38 -0.14
CA PHE A 260 -1.10 -23.08 0.28
C PHE A 260 -1.85 -23.20 1.59
N LYS A 261 -1.69 -22.18 2.43
CA LYS A 261 -2.44 -22.02 3.68
C LYS A 261 -2.95 -20.58 3.78
N ILE A 262 -4.26 -20.41 3.88
CA ILE A 262 -4.93 -19.11 3.96
C ILE A 262 -5.79 -19.05 5.23
N LYS A 263 -5.56 -18.03 6.05
CA LYS A 263 -6.34 -17.75 7.25
C LYS A 263 -7.46 -16.73 6.94
N ASN A 264 -8.58 -16.83 7.65
CA ASN A 264 -9.72 -15.91 7.57
C ASN A 264 -10.39 -15.83 6.19
N LEU A 265 -10.30 -16.91 5.39
CA LEU A 265 -11.11 -17.03 4.19
C LEU A 265 -12.59 -17.22 4.61
N LYS A 266 -13.52 -16.50 3.99
CA LYS A 266 -14.94 -16.51 4.41
C LYS A 266 -15.63 -17.77 3.89
N GLN A 267 -16.67 -18.19 4.59
CA GLN A 267 -17.54 -19.27 4.11
C GLN A 267 -18.13 -18.89 2.75
N GLY A 268 -17.97 -19.76 1.74
CA GLY A 268 -18.43 -19.53 0.37
C GLY A 268 -17.41 -18.87 -0.56
N ASP A 269 -16.27 -18.40 -0.05
CA ASP A 269 -15.17 -17.94 -0.91
C ASP A 269 -14.63 -19.09 -1.75
N VAL A 270 -14.43 -18.83 -3.05
CA VAL A 270 -13.91 -19.82 -3.99
C VAL A 270 -12.50 -19.47 -4.43
N VAL A 271 -11.57 -20.38 -4.19
CA VAL A 271 -10.17 -20.25 -4.59
C VAL A 271 -9.96 -20.84 -5.97
N HIS A 272 -9.31 -20.09 -6.85
CA HIS A 272 -8.83 -20.57 -8.14
C HIS A 272 -7.34 -20.26 -8.31
N TYR A 273 -6.69 -20.96 -9.23
CA TYR A 273 -5.34 -20.64 -9.67
C TYR A 273 -5.20 -20.78 -11.18
N ALA A 274 -4.24 -20.08 -11.76
CA ALA A 274 -3.86 -20.22 -13.16
C ALA A 274 -2.36 -20.00 -13.35
N PHE A 275 -1.77 -20.74 -14.28
CA PHE A 275 -0.42 -20.48 -14.77
C PHE A 275 -0.48 -19.61 -16.02
N SER A 276 0.44 -18.66 -16.15
CA SER A 276 0.46 -17.70 -17.26
C SER A 276 0.61 -18.34 -18.65
N LYS A 277 1.14 -19.57 -18.72
CA LYS A 277 1.27 -20.33 -19.98
C LYS A 277 0.03 -21.17 -20.30
N ASP A 278 -0.84 -21.38 -19.31
CA ASP A 278 -2.04 -22.18 -19.46
C ASP A 278 -3.22 -21.28 -19.83
N ARG A 279 -4.09 -21.75 -20.73
CA ARG A 279 -5.33 -21.06 -21.08
C ARG A 279 -6.51 -21.46 -20.16
N LYS A 280 -6.21 -21.89 -18.93
CA LYS A 280 -7.18 -22.47 -18.00
C LYS A 280 -7.07 -21.82 -16.63
N ILE A 281 -8.21 -21.57 -16.02
CA ILE A 281 -8.34 -21.23 -14.61
C ILE A 281 -8.88 -22.49 -13.91
N ILE A 282 -8.19 -22.94 -12.87
CA ILE A 282 -8.51 -24.18 -12.15
C ILE A 282 -9.04 -23.81 -10.78
N GLN A 283 -10.20 -24.35 -10.41
CA GLN A 283 -10.73 -24.22 -9.06
C GLN A 283 -9.96 -25.15 -8.11
N ALA A 284 -9.41 -24.58 -7.03
CA ALA A 284 -8.78 -25.37 -5.98
C ALA A 284 -9.83 -26.16 -5.19
N LYS A 285 -9.41 -27.26 -4.56
CA LYS A 285 -10.25 -28.07 -3.67
C LYS A 285 -9.75 -27.90 -2.22
N PRO A 286 -10.13 -26.80 -1.55
CA PRO A 286 -9.63 -26.52 -0.21
C PRO A 286 -10.19 -27.47 0.84
N LEU A 287 -9.34 -27.79 1.82
CA LEU A 287 -9.71 -28.42 3.08
C LEU A 287 -9.60 -27.37 4.19
N ILE A 288 -10.55 -27.37 5.12
CA ILE A 288 -10.52 -26.44 6.26
C ILE A 288 -10.03 -27.21 7.48
N ASN A 289 -8.85 -26.85 7.96
CA ASN A 289 -8.21 -27.44 9.14
C ASN A 289 -8.00 -26.33 10.20
N ASN A 290 -8.69 -26.43 11.34
CA ASN A 290 -8.59 -25.46 12.45
C ASN A 290 -8.77 -23.98 12.01
N GLY A 291 -9.73 -23.72 11.12
CA GLY A 291 -9.99 -22.37 10.59
C GLY A 291 -8.97 -21.88 9.54
N ILE A 292 -8.03 -22.73 9.12
CA ILE A 292 -7.08 -22.46 8.03
C ILE A 292 -7.57 -23.22 6.80
N THR A 293 -7.69 -22.51 5.69
CA THR A 293 -7.96 -23.09 4.37
C THR A 293 -6.66 -23.58 3.75
N GLU A 294 -6.56 -24.87 3.47
CA GLU A 294 -5.39 -25.53 2.89
C GLU A 294 -5.73 -26.12 1.53
N PHE A 295 -4.86 -25.93 0.54
CA PHE A 295 -4.98 -26.56 -0.78
C PHE A 295 -3.61 -26.68 -1.44
N ASP A 296 -3.47 -27.65 -2.33
CA ASP A 296 -2.26 -27.85 -3.10
C ASP A 296 -2.44 -27.36 -4.53
N VAL A 297 -1.41 -26.70 -5.06
CA VAL A 297 -1.27 -26.41 -6.49
C VAL A 297 -0.29 -27.41 -7.09
N PRO A 298 -0.73 -28.35 -7.94
CA PRO A 298 0.17 -29.30 -8.58
C PRO A 298 1.12 -28.62 -9.56
N LEU A 299 2.34 -29.14 -9.64
CA LEU A 299 3.39 -28.75 -10.57
C LEU A 299 3.80 -29.95 -11.42
N ASP A 300 3.84 -29.77 -12.73
CA ASP A 300 4.38 -30.73 -13.69
C ASP A 300 5.66 -30.21 -14.38
N ASN A 301 6.20 -30.98 -15.33
CA ASN A 301 7.42 -30.60 -16.07
C ASN A 301 7.21 -29.38 -17.00
N GLY A 302 5.97 -29.04 -17.33
CA GLY A 302 5.62 -27.87 -18.16
C GLY A 302 5.38 -26.59 -17.35
N SER A 303 5.20 -26.73 -16.02
CA SER A 303 4.88 -25.65 -15.10
C SER A 303 6.01 -24.62 -15.03
N ASN A 304 5.84 -23.50 -15.73
CA ASN A 304 6.80 -22.40 -15.81
C ASN A 304 6.04 -21.09 -16.10
N GLY A 305 6.52 -19.98 -15.56
CA GLY A 305 5.94 -18.65 -15.73
C GLY A 305 5.40 -18.11 -14.42
N THR A 306 4.23 -17.48 -14.46
CA THR A 306 3.58 -16.90 -13.28
C THR A 306 2.41 -17.77 -12.86
N LEU A 307 2.41 -18.24 -11.61
CA LEU A 307 1.24 -18.82 -10.94
C LEU A 307 0.48 -17.67 -10.26
N THR A 308 -0.79 -17.49 -10.60
CA THR A 308 -1.65 -16.49 -9.96
C THR A 308 -2.76 -17.17 -9.17
N ILE A 309 -2.95 -16.76 -7.92
CA ILE A 309 -4.05 -17.19 -7.06
C ILE A 309 -5.16 -16.15 -7.13
N TYR A 310 -6.40 -16.63 -7.26
CA TYR A 310 -7.61 -15.84 -7.30
C TYR A 310 -8.55 -16.26 -6.18
N ILE A 311 -9.19 -15.30 -5.55
CA ILE A 311 -10.29 -15.52 -4.60
C ILE A 311 -11.50 -14.78 -5.16
N ASN A 312 -12.61 -15.48 -5.36
CA ASN A 312 -13.83 -14.93 -5.97
C ASN A 312 -13.54 -14.19 -7.29
N GLN A 313 -12.74 -14.82 -8.16
CA GLN A 313 -12.32 -14.32 -9.47
C GLN A 313 -11.45 -13.05 -9.45
N LYS A 314 -11.01 -12.60 -8.27
CA LYS A 314 -10.08 -11.47 -8.13
C LYS A 314 -8.67 -12.01 -7.91
N SER A 315 -7.69 -11.52 -8.67
CA SER A 315 -6.28 -11.88 -8.43
C SER A 315 -5.82 -11.30 -7.09
N VAL A 316 -5.17 -12.13 -6.27
CA VAL A 316 -4.76 -11.76 -4.90
C VAL A 316 -3.25 -11.89 -4.68
N ALA A 317 -2.64 -12.95 -5.22
CA ALA A 317 -1.22 -13.17 -5.12
C ALA A 317 -0.68 -13.81 -6.41
N ALA A 318 0.57 -13.52 -6.75
CA ALA A 318 1.29 -14.14 -7.84
C ALA A 318 2.68 -14.61 -7.40
N TYR A 319 3.08 -15.75 -7.96
CA TYR A 319 4.30 -16.47 -7.67
C TYR A 319 5.02 -16.75 -8.99
N ARG A 320 6.35 -16.76 -8.95
CA ARG A 320 7.19 -17.11 -10.09
C ARG A 320 7.56 -18.59 -10.02
N ILE A 321 7.27 -19.31 -11.09
CA ILE A 321 7.59 -20.72 -11.26
C ILE A 321 8.67 -20.82 -12.33
N ASN A 322 9.86 -21.28 -11.96
CA ASN A 322 10.95 -21.54 -12.90
C ASN A 322 11.41 -23.00 -12.73
N ARG A 323 10.62 -23.94 -13.24
CA ARG A 323 11.07 -25.33 -13.41
C ARG A 323 11.85 -25.46 -14.70
#